data_AF-A0A2V3JQ03-F1
#
_entry.id   AF-A0A2V3JQ03-F1
#
_cell.length_a   1.000
_cell.length_b   1.000
_cell.length_c   1.000
_cell.angle_alpha   90.00
_cell.angle_beta   90.00
_cell.angle_gamma   90.00
#
_symmetry.space_group_name_H-M   'P 1'
#
loop_
_entity.id
_entity.type
_entity.pdbx_description
1 polymer ?
#
loop_
_entity_poly.entity_id
_entity_poly.type
_entity_poly.pdbx_seq_one_letter_code
_entity_poly.pdbx_strand_id
1 'polypeptide(L)'
;MPNTERQLTLTIGGPDVEDGKIPLAALAGKLNALQKTLFNVALARSGGPVAQRGNWSKRIIASCELLFCESRKGSLTVVAEIPPPSSVQTTLSGTEVDEGLRALDTLRQVTVSISAGDSSNLVSIMPDGGARLRAIKSIEALCPRDTDDFWVSLGNGSGKTYARLTSESRSFIQQIFEDDDVVEVQTISGDLVEIRVLAGRRHIVIRRQQREIVCYYPTEIEETITQLVAGSIVEVKGRAQLGDDGAVRQIDEVLDVSTIDLSPFRTSSFHFNDRRFILREPVICSPEYRNNLWVYECPRYGLHAFSEDRQEALRQLGEEFAFLYEGLIDEPDEKLTPDAIELRDLLKADSVRVEEI
;
A
#
# COMPACT_ATOMS: atom_id res chain seq x y z
N MET A 1 -8.98 -22.50 -28.01
CA MET A 1 -9.46 -22.66 -26.63
C MET A 1 -8.82 -21.56 -25.80
N PRO A 2 -9.53 -20.90 -24.86
CA PRO A 2 -8.89 -19.89 -24.02
C PRO A 2 -7.75 -20.55 -23.24
N ASN A 3 -6.53 -20.03 -23.40
CA ASN A 3 -5.34 -20.63 -22.81
C ASN A 3 -5.29 -20.25 -21.33
N THR A 4 -5.86 -21.12 -20.49
CA THR A 4 -6.09 -20.87 -19.06
C THR A 4 -4.80 -20.57 -18.28
N GLU A 5 -3.65 -21.00 -18.80
CA GLU A 5 -2.31 -20.75 -18.23
C GLU A 5 -1.83 -19.31 -18.40
N ARG A 6 -2.38 -18.56 -19.37
CA ARG A 6 -2.05 -17.14 -19.62
C ARG A 6 -2.98 -16.17 -18.90
N GLN A 7 -3.96 -16.71 -18.17
CA GLN A 7 -4.98 -15.93 -17.51
C GLN A 7 -4.66 -15.77 -16.02
N LEU A 8 -4.85 -14.54 -15.56
CA LEU A 8 -4.71 -14.08 -14.20
C LEU A 8 -6.06 -13.56 -13.73
N THR A 9 -6.46 -13.92 -12.52
CA THR A 9 -7.69 -13.41 -11.91
C THR A 9 -7.33 -12.55 -10.70
N LEU A 10 -7.87 -11.33 -10.66
CA LEU A 10 -7.82 -10.45 -9.50
C LEU A 10 -9.24 -10.35 -8.93
N THR A 11 -9.41 -10.81 -7.69
CA THR A 11 -10.69 -10.75 -6.99
C THR A 11 -10.56 -9.83 -5.80
N ILE A 12 -11.46 -8.85 -5.70
CA ILE A 12 -11.60 -7.99 -4.53
C ILE A 12 -12.87 -8.39 -3.80
N GLY A 13 -12.74 -8.71 -2.52
CA GLY A 13 -13.85 -9.12 -1.65
C GLY A 13 -13.64 -8.64 -0.23
N GLY A 14 -14.71 -8.64 0.58
CA GLY A 14 -14.69 -8.16 1.97
C GLY A 14 -15.89 -7.29 2.30
N PRO A 15 -16.07 -6.92 3.59
CA PRO A 15 -17.22 -6.15 4.05
C PRO A 15 -17.41 -4.81 3.32
N ASP A 16 -16.33 -4.07 3.03
CA ASP A 16 -16.42 -2.77 2.34
C ASP A 16 -16.82 -2.87 0.85
N VAL A 17 -16.80 -4.08 0.30
CA VAL A 17 -17.14 -4.36 -1.11
C VAL A 17 -18.30 -5.36 -1.23
N GLU A 18 -19.10 -5.53 -0.17
CA GLU A 18 -20.37 -6.25 -0.25
C GLU A 18 -21.25 -5.64 -1.37
N ASP A 19 -21.98 -6.51 -2.09
CA ASP A 19 -22.67 -6.22 -3.36
C ASP A 19 -21.79 -5.87 -4.57
N GLY A 20 -20.46 -6.03 -4.48
CA GLY A 20 -19.55 -5.80 -5.60
C GLY A 20 -19.33 -4.33 -5.93
N LYS A 21 -19.52 -3.43 -4.96
CA LYS A 21 -19.28 -1.99 -5.09
C LYS A 21 -17.91 -1.65 -4.54
N ILE A 22 -17.04 -1.07 -5.37
CA ILE A 22 -15.73 -0.55 -4.97
C ILE A 22 -15.52 0.84 -5.58
N PRO A 23 -14.87 1.79 -4.89
CA PRO A 23 -14.48 3.04 -5.52
C PRO A 23 -13.66 2.81 -6.79
N LEU A 24 -14.03 3.46 -7.89
CA LEU A 24 -13.34 3.30 -9.18
C LEU A 24 -11.86 3.65 -9.11
N ALA A 25 -11.50 4.66 -8.31
CA ALA A 25 -10.12 5.05 -8.08
C ALA A 25 -9.30 3.93 -7.40
N ALA A 26 -9.90 3.23 -6.42
CA ALA A 26 -9.26 2.10 -5.75
C ALA A 26 -9.07 0.94 -6.73
N LEU A 27 -10.11 0.59 -7.50
CA LEU A 27 -10.00 -0.46 -8.52
C LEU A 27 -8.92 -0.15 -9.56
N ALA A 28 -8.92 1.07 -10.12
CA ALA A 28 -7.92 1.50 -11.09
C ALA A 28 -6.50 1.44 -10.50
N GLY A 29 -6.34 1.86 -9.24
CA GLY A 29 -5.08 1.75 -8.51
C GLY A 29 -4.59 0.30 -8.40
N LYS A 30 -5.47 -0.65 -8.04
CA LYS A 30 -5.12 -2.07 -7.94
C LYS A 30 -4.76 -2.68 -9.30
N LEU A 31 -5.51 -2.36 -10.35
CA LEU A 31 -5.20 -2.85 -11.70
C LEU A 31 -3.86 -2.30 -12.21
N ASN A 32 -3.58 -1.02 -11.97
CA ASN A 32 -2.32 -0.41 -12.33
C ASN A 32 -1.14 -1.02 -11.55
N ALA A 33 -1.31 -1.25 -10.24
CA ALA A 33 -0.31 -1.91 -9.41
C ALA A 33 -0.02 -3.35 -9.90
N LEU A 34 -1.04 -4.08 -10.35
CA LEU A 34 -0.89 -5.44 -10.89
C LEU A 34 -0.06 -5.42 -12.18
N GLN A 35 -0.39 -4.51 -13.09
CA GLN A 35 0.35 -4.32 -14.34
C GLN A 35 1.81 -3.95 -14.10
N LYS A 36 2.05 -2.96 -13.20
CA LYS A 36 3.39 -2.52 -12.83
C LYS A 36 4.21 -3.65 -12.21
N THR A 37 3.60 -4.46 -11.34
CA THR A 37 4.28 -5.60 -10.72
C THR A 37 4.75 -6.59 -11.78
N LEU A 38 3.88 -6.95 -12.72
CA LEU A 38 4.25 -7.89 -13.78
C LEU A 38 5.41 -7.35 -14.64
N PHE A 39 5.42 -6.06 -14.95
CA PHE A 39 6.53 -5.43 -15.66
C PHE A 39 7.84 -5.39 -14.86
N ASN A 40 7.78 -5.09 -13.55
CA ASN A 40 8.95 -5.07 -12.67
C ASN A 40 9.57 -6.47 -12.54
N VAL A 41 8.72 -7.50 -12.41
CA VAL A 41 9.13 -8.90 -12.38
C VAL A 41 9.76 -9.30 -13.71
N ALA A 42 9.16 -8.93 -14.85
CA ALA A 42 9.73 -9.20 -16.17
C ALA A 42 11.10 -8.54 -16.35
N LEU A 43 11.23 -7.26 -15.96
CA LEU A 43 12.48 -6.51 -16.03
C LEU A 43 13.59 -7.16 -15.20
N ALA A 44 13.28 -7.57 -13.96
CA ALA A 44 14.22 -8.25 -13.07
C ALA A 44 14.79 -9.53 -13.70
N ARG A 45 13.96 -10.27 -14.43
CA ARG A 45 14.35 -11.51 -15.10
C ARG A 45 15.16 -11.30 -16.36
N SER A 46 14.88 -10.24 -17.11
CA SER A 46 15.59 -9.95 -18.37
C SER A 46 17.04 -9.49 -18.14
N GLY A 47 17.44 -9.18 -16.90
CA GLY A 47 18.80 -8.71 -16.57
C GLY A 47 19.17 -7.41 -17.29
N GLY A 48 18.17 -6.66 -17.78
CA GLY A 48 18.37 -5.42 -18.52
C GLY A 48 18.81 -4.29 -17.59
N PRO A 49 19.43 -3.22 -18.13
CA PRO A 49 19.75 -2.03 -17.34
C PRO A 49 18.48 -1.50 -16.65
N VAL A 50 18.65 -1.02 -15.41
CA VAL A 50 17.59 -0.39 -14.60
C VAL A 50 16.84 0.61 -15.48
N ALA A 51 15.50 0.50 -15.51
CA ALA A 51 14.66 1.34 -16.35
C ALA A 51 14.98 2.82 -16.10
N GLN A 52 15.66 3.47 -17.03
CA GLN A 52 15.82 4.92 -16.98
C GLN A 52 14.44 5.51 -17.26
N ARG A 53 13.86 6.17 -16.25
CA ARG A 53 12.58 6.90 -16.31
C ARG A 53 11.30 6.05 -16.40
N GLY A 54 11.22 4.91 -15.72
CA GLY A 54 9.99 4.10 -15.72
C GLY A 54 9.59 3.58 -17.11
N ASN A 55 10.50 3.62 -18.08
CA ASN A 55 10.24 3.20 -19.45
C ASN A 55 10.59 1.72 -19.57
N TRP A 56 9.58 0.85 -19.54
CA TRP A 56 9.78 -0.55 -19.89
C TRP A 56 10.11 -0.68 -21.36
N SER A 57 10.99 -1.63 -21.70
CA SER A 57 11.30 -1.89 -23.10
C SER A 57 10.02 -2.25 -23.87
N LYS A 58 9.92 -1.85 -25.14
CA LYS A 58 8.79 -2.22 -26.01
C LYS A 58 8.52 -3.73 -26.02
N ARG A 59 9.57 -4.52 -25.83
CA ARG A 59 9.52 -5.99 -25.71
C ARG A 59 8.78 -6.45 -24.44
N ILE A 60 9.10 -5.87 -23.28
CA ILE A 60 8.42 -6.19 -22.01
C ILE A 60 6.95 -5.82 -22.09
N ILE A 61 6.64 -4.61 -22.60
CA ILE A 61 5.25 -4.16 -22.76
C ILE A 61 4.49 -5.13 -23.67
N ALA A 62 5.02 -5.42 -24.86
CA ALA A 62 4.36 -6.32 -25.81
C ALA A 62 4.16 -7.76 -25.31
N SER A 63 4.94 -8.21 -24.32
CA SER A 63 4.88 -9.59 -23.80
C SER A 63 4.10 -9.73 -22.49
N CYS A 64 3.92 -8.63 -21.75
CA CYS A 64 3.39 -8.63 -20.39
C CYS A 64 2.23 -7.66 -20.16
N GLU A 65 1.73 -6.97 -21.18
CA GLU A 65 0.55 -6.10 -21.06
C GLU A 65 -0.71 -6.95 -20.79
N LEU A 66 -1.33 -6.74 -19.63
CA LEU A 66 -2.53 -7.44 -19.20
C LEU A 66 -3.74 -6.89 -19.95
N LEU A 67 -4.40 -7.77 -20.72
CA LEU A 67 -5.62 -7.44 -21.44
C LEU A 67 -6.83 -7.79 -20.57
N PHE A 68 -7.71 -6.82 -20.33
CA PHE A 68 -8.98 -7.09 -19.66
C PHE A 68 -9.87 -8.00 -20.51
N CYS A 69 -10.30 -9.13 -19.94
CA CYS A 69 -11.16 -10.10 -20.62
C CYS A 69 -12.63 -9.94 -20.20
N GLU A 70 -12.90 -10.09 -18.91
CA GLU A 70 -14.26 -10.06 -18.36
C GLU A 70 -14.28 -9.67 -16.88
N SER A 71 -15.46 -9.29 -16.40
CA SER A 71 -15.73 -9.13 -14.97
C SER A 71 -16.89 -10.04 -14.52
N ARG A 72 -16.73 -10.70 -13.36
CA ARG A 72 -17.76 -11.59 -12.77
C ARG A 72 -18.39 -10.94 -11.53
N LYS A 73 -19.72 -11.10 -11.38
CA LYS A 73 -20.51 -10.59 -10.24
C LYS A 73 -20.39 -11.49 -9.00
N GLY A 74 -20.44 -10.88 -7.82
CA GLY A 74 -20.24 -11.50 -6.50
C GLY A 74 -19.24 -10.67 -5.71
N SER A 75 -18.00 -11.13 -5.64
CA SER A 75 -16.80 -10.32 -5.41
C SER A 75 -16.30 -9.81 -6.76
N LEU A 76 -16.00 -8.51 -6.90
CA LEU A 76 -15.52 -7.96 -8.18
C LEU A 76 -14.28 -8.73 -8.63
N THR A 77 -14.45 -9.59 -9.64
CA THR A 77 -13.39 -10.43 -10.18
C THR A 77 -13.07 -9.95 -11.57
N VAL A 78 -11.85 -9.49 -11.77
CA VAL A 78 -11.29 -9.08 -13.05
C VAL A 78 -10.45 -10.23 -13.59
N VAL A 79 -10.80 -10.69 -14.79
CA VAL A 79 -9.98 -11.66 -15.53
C VAL A 79 -9.13 -10.90 -16.52
N ALA A 80 -7.81 -11.11 -16.46
CA ALA A 80 -6.85 -10.53 -17.37
C ALA A 80 -5.99 -11.61 -18.04
N GLU A 81 -5.53 -11.36 -19.26
CA GLU A 81 -4.72 -12.30 -20.03
C GLU A 81 -3.45 -11.63 -20.57
N ILE A 82 -2.31 -12.32 -20.50
CA ILE A 82 -1.08 -11.87 -21.17
C ILE A 82 -1.13 -12.21 -22.67
N PRO A 83 -0.55 -11.38 -23.56
CA PRO A 83 -0.65 -11.59 -25.00
C PRO A 83 0.03 -12.91 -25.40
N PRO A 84 -0.40 -13.56 -26.50
CA PRO A 84 0.34 -14.68 -27.07
C PRO A 84 1.76 -14.22 -27.48
N PRO A 85 2.76 -15.12 -27.49
CA PRO A 85 4.14 -14.74 -27.77
C PRO A 85 4.24 -14.13 -29.17
N SER A 86 4.55 -12.83 -29.24
CA SER A 86 4.66 -12.06 -30.48
C SER A 86 5.92 -12.41 -31.27
N SER A 87 6.93 -12.96 -30.60
CA SER A 87 8.07 -13.65 -31.21
C SER A 87 8.63 -14.66 -30.21
N VAL A 88 8.48 -15.95 -30.50
CA VAL A 88 9.21 -16.97 -29.76
C VAL A 88 10.69 -16.81 -30.10
N GLN A 89 11.50 -16.32 -29.15
CA GLN A 89 12.95 -16.39 -29.31
C GLN A 89 13.37 -17.82 -29.06
N THR A 90 13.82 -18.49 -30.13
CA THR A 90 14.59 -19.72 -30.02
C THR A 90 15.93 -19.35 -29.39
N THR A 91 16.16 -19.81 -28.17
CA THR A 91 17.49 -19.77 -27.57
C THR A 91 18.45 -20.63 -28.41
N LEU A 92 19.77 -20.41 -28.29
CA LEU A 92 20.79 -21.30 -28.88
C LEU A 92 20.61 -22.78 -28.49
N SER A 93 19.87 -23.04 -27.41
CA SER A 93 19.45 -24.35 -26.91
C SER A 93 18.12 -24.88 -27.48
N GLY A 94 17.53 -24.24 -28.50
CA GLY A 94 16.29 -24.70 -29.13
C GLY A 94 15.03 -24.57 -28.27
N THR A 95 15.12 -23.94 -27.10
CA THR A 95 14.01 -23.78 -26.17
C THR A 95 13.29 -22.48 -26.48
N GLU A 96 12.00 -22.58 -26.78
CA GLU A 96 11.07 -21.47 -26.91
C GLU A 96 10.93 -20.79 -25.54
N VAL A 97 11.37 -19.53 -25.41
CA VAL A 97 11.24 -18.78 -24.16
C VAL A 97 10.06 -17.83 -24.28
N ASP A 98 8.97 -18.18 -23.62
CA ASP A 98 7.82 -17.28 -23.43
C ASP A 98 8.08 -16.39 -22.20
N GLU A 99 8.45 -15.14 -22.45
CA GLU A 99 8.75 -14.18 -21.40
C GLU A 99 7.53 -13.83 -20.55
N GLY A 100 6.35 -13.73 -21.17
CA GLY A 100 5.11 -13.43 -20.48
C GLY A 100 4.73 -14.52 -19.48
N LEU A 101 4.78 -15.79 -19.90
CA LEU A 101 4.50 -16.93 -19.02
C LEU A 101 5.50 -17.03 -17.86
N ARG A 102 6.79 -16.79 -18.11
CA ARG A 102 7.81 -16.80 -17.05
C ARG A 102 7.64 -15.64 -16.07
N ALA A 103 7.28 -14.46 -16.55
CA ALA A 103 6.98 -13.31 -15.70
C ALA A 103 5.73 -13.58 -14.83
N LEU A 104 4.69 -14.19 -15.40
CA LEU A 104 3.48 -14.58 -14.69
C LEU A 104 3.75 -15.63 -13.61
N ASP A 105 4.56 -16.66 -13.90
CA ASP A 105 4.93 -17.66 -12.89
C ASP A 105 5.78 -17.05 -11.77
N THR A 106 6.67 -16.10 -12.10
CA THR A 106 7.46 -15.41 -11.08
C THR A 106 6.58 -14.48 -10.23
N LEU A 107 5.63 -13.76 -10.83
CA LEU A 107 4.62 -12.98 -10.10
C LEU A 107 3.86 -13.87 -9.11
N ARG A 108 3.43 -15.06 -9.55
CA ARG A 108 2.77 -16.06 -8.70
C ARG A 108 3.67 -16.48 -7.52
N GLN A 109 4.93 -16.81 -7.77
CA GLN A 109 5.85 -17.24 -6.71
C GLN A 109 6.12 -16.12 -5.68
N VAL A 110 6.32 -14.88 -6.14
CA VAL A 110 6.56 -13.72 -5.26
C VAL A 110 5.33 -13.42 -4.40
N THR A 111 4.15 -13.38 -5.00
CA THR A 111 2.89 -13.09 -4.29
C THR A 111 2.50 -14.19 -3.30
N VAL A 112 2.77 -15.47 -3.61
CA VAL A 112 2.63 -16.58 -2.67
C VAL A 112 3.58 -16.41 -1.48
N SER A 113 4.84 -16.03 -1.72
CA SER A 113 5.84 -15.85 -0.66
C SER A 113 5.46 -14.69 0.28
N ILE A 114 4.97 -13.58 -0.28
CA ILE A 114 4.45 -12.43 0.50
C ILE A 114 3.24 -12.84 1.32
N SER A 115 2.28 -13.55 0.71
CA SER A 115 1.07 -14.01 1.41
C SER A 115 1.38 -15.00 2.54
N ALA A 116 2.49 -15.74 2.43
CA ALA A 116 2.96 -16.69 3.44
C ALA A 116 3.96 -16.10 4.45
N GLY A 117 4.41 -14.85 4.29
CA GLY A 117 5.43 -14.24 5.15
C GLY A 117 6.84 -14.83 5.00
N ASP A 118 7.20 -15.39 3.84
CA ASP A 118 8.49 -16.06 3.62
C ASP A 118 9.50 -15.16 2.89
N SER A 119 10.36 -14.48 3.67
CA SER A 119 11.40 -13.58 3.16
C SER A 119 12.56 -14.33 2.49
N SER A 120 12.89 -15.53 2.94
CA SER A 120 14.00 -16.33 2.40
C SER A 120 13.70 -16.78 0.97
N ASN A 121 12.45 -17.17 0.72
CA ASN A 121 12.03 -17.56 -0.61
C ASN A 121 12.06 -16.37 -1.59
N LEU A 122 11.75 -15.15 -1.14
CA LEU A 122 11.83 -13.94 -1.98
C LEU A 122 13.25 -13.67 -2.48
N VAL A 123 14.27 -13.86 -1.64
CA VAL A 123 15.68 -13.73 -2.04
C VAL A 123 16.06 -14.79 -3.07
N SER A 124 15.54 -16.02 -2.94
CA SER A 124 15.80 -17.08 -3.91
C SER A 124 15.18 -16.83 -5.28
N ILE A 125 13.96 -16.28 -5.32
CA ILE A 125 13.21 -15.98 -6.55
C ILE A 125 13.80 -14.76 -7.26
N MET A 126 14.18 -13.73 -6.49
CA MET A 126 14.73 -12.47 -7.00
C MET A 126 16.02 -12.10 -6.26
N PRO A 127 17.19 -12.63 -6.67
CA PRO A 127 18.45 -12.39 -5.97
C PRO A 127 18.89 -10.93 -5.97
N ASP A 128 18.61 -10.19 -7.06
CA ASP A 128 18.93 -8.77 -7.18
C ASP A 128 18.07 -7.93 -6.21
N GLY A 129 18.73 -7.28 -5.25
CA GLY A 129 18.08 -6.52 -4.19
C GLY A 129 17.25 -5.35 -4.71
N GLY A 130 17.77 -4.57 -5.66
CA GLY A 130 17.05 -3.41 -6.21
C GLY A 130 15.84 -3.81 -7.05
N ALA A 131 15.95 -4.88 -7.84
CA ALA A 131 14.84 -5.42 -8.62
C ALA A 131 13.76 -6.05 -7.73
N ARG A 132 14.19 -6.77 -6.67
CA ARG A 132 13.30 -7.31 -5.64
C ARG A 132 12.54 -6.18 -4.94
N LEU A 133 13.24 -5.11 -4.53
CA LEU A 133 12.66 -3.91 -3.92
C LEU A 133 11.54 -3.31 -4.79
N ARG A 134 11.83 -3.08 -6.08
CA ARG A 134 10.85 -2.51 -7.02
C ARG A 134 9.61 -3.39 -7.19
N ALA A 135 9.79 -4.70 -7.30
CA ALA A 135 8.68 -5.65 -7.44
C ALA A 135 7.83 -5.72 -6.16
N ILE A 136 8.46 -5.82 -4.99
CA ILE A 136 7.77 -5.85 -3.69
C ILE A 136 7.00 -4.54 -3.46
N LYS A 137 7.57 -3.37 -3.77
CA LYS A 137 6.88 -2.07 -3.67
C LYS A 137 5.64 -1.99 -4.56
N SER A 138 5.69 -2.53 -5.77
CA SER A 138 4.49 -2.61 -6.61
C SER A 138 3.42 -3.56 -6.07
N ILE A 139 3.81 -4.60 -5.32
CA ILE A 139 2.88 -5.52 -4.64
C ILE A 139 2.30 -4.88 -3.37
N GLU A 140 3.07 -4.04 -2.66
CA GLU A 140 2.56 -3.27 -1.52
C GLU A 140 1.34 -2.43 -1.93
N ALA A 141 1.36 -1.83 -3.12
CA ALA A 141 0.23 -1.08 -3.67
C ALA A 141 -1.01 -1.95 -3.97
N LEU A 142 -0.83 -3.27 -4.19
CA LEU A 142 -1.93 -4.23 -4.31
C LEU A 142 -2.55 -4.53 -2.94
N CYS A 143 -1.78 -4.52 -1.87
CA CYS A 143 -2.26 -4.84 -0.53
C CYS A 143 -3.24 -3.75 -0.03
N PRO A 144 -4.37 -4.14 0.58
CA PRO A 144 -5.25 -3.22 1.30
C PRO A 144 -4.49 -2.39 2.36
N ARG A 145 -4.98 -1.19 2.69
CA ARG A 145 -4.50 -0.40 3.83
C ARG A 145 -5.09 -0.96 5.13
N ASP A 146 -4.54 -0.58 6.28
CA ASP A 146 -5.07 -1.01 7.58
C ASP A 146 -6.50 -0.50 7.85
N THR A 147 -6.86 0.61 7.22
CA THR A 147 -8.22 1.18 7.25
C THR A 147 -9.20 0.49 6.30
N ASP A 148 -8.72 -0.33 5.37
CA ASP A 148 -9.55 -0.93 4.32
C ASP A 148 -10.14 -2.25 4.82
N ASP A 149 -11.46 -2.41 4.83
CA ASP A 149 -12.12 -3.67 5.17
C ASP A 149 -12.39 -4.52 3.93
N PHE A 150 -11.35 -4.73 3.13
CA PHE A 150 -11.37 -5.65 2.00
C PHE A 150 -10.04 -6.38 1.84
N TRP A 151 -10.07 -7.48 1.10
CA TRP A 151 -8.91 -8.26 0.69
C TRP A 151 -8.80 -8.29 -0.82
N VAL A 152 -7.57 -8.51 -1.31
CA VAL A 152 -7.29 -8.73 -2.73
C VAL A 152 -6.74 -10.14 -2.89
N SER A 153 -7.33 -10.96 -3.75
CA SER A 153 -6.80 -12.29 -4.06
C SER A 153 -6.38 -12.41 -5.50
N LEU A 154 -5.31 -13.15 -5.73
CA LEU A 154 -4.81 -13.48 -7.06
C LEU A 154 -5.00 -14.96 -7.34
N GLY A 155 -5.48 -15.26 -8.54
CA GLY A 155 -5.72 -16.61 -9.03
C GLY A 155 -5.33 -16.77 -10.50
N ASN A 156 -5.56 -17.97 -11.03
CA ASN A 156 -5.35 -18.28 -12.44
C ASN A 156 -6.69 -18.27 -13.22
N GLY A 157 -6.64 -18.48 -14.54
CA GLY A 157 -7.85 -18.58 -15.39
C GLY A 157 -8.81 -19.71 -15.02
N SER A 158 -8.36 -20.70 -14.23
CA SER A 158 -9.22 -21.79 -13.73
C SER A 158 -10.07 -21.37 -12.53
N GLY A 159 -9.88 -20.15 -12.02
CA GLY A 159 -10.56 -19.64 -10.83
C GLY A 159 -9.95 -20.11 -9.52
N LYS A 160 -8.79 -20.81 -9.56
CA LYS A 160 -8.08 -21.21 -8.35
C LYS A 160 -7.24 -20.05 -7.83
N THR A 161 -7.60 -19.54 -6.66
CA THR A 161 -6.81 -18.57 -5.89
C THR A 161 -5.51 -19.21 -5.39
N TYR A 162 -4.40 -18.51 -5.55
CA TYR A 162 -3.08 -18.94 -5.04
C TYR A 162 -2.49 -17.99 -4.01
N ALA A 163 -2.93 -16.73 -3.95
CA ALA A 163 -2.47 -15.77 -2.94
C ALA A 163 -3.64 -14.88 -2.49
N ARG A 164 -3.65 -14.54 -1.20
CA ARG A 164 -4.58 -13.58 -0.61
C ARG A 164 -3.76 -12.50 0.10
N LEU A 165 -3.91 -11.27 -0.37
CA LEU A 165 -3.25 -10.08 0.14
C LEU A 165 -4.19 -9.32 1.07
N THR A 166 -3.69 -9.07 2.28
CA THR A 166 -4.37 -8.39 3.38
C THR A 166 -3.54 -7.20 3.87
N SER A 167 -4.03 -6.47 4.85
CA SER A 167 -3.23 -5.49 5.60
C SER A 167 -1.97 -6.12 6.21
N GLU A 168 -2.05 -7.34 6.75
CA GLU A 168 -0.90 -8.08 7.28
C GLU A 168 0.19 -8.33 6.22
N SER A 169 -0.22 -8.64 4.97
CA SER A 169 0.72 -8.77 3.86
C SER A 169 1.45 -7.46 3.58
N ARG A 170 0.77 -6.32 3.76
CA ARG A 170 1.36 -4.99 3.65
C ARG A 170 2.37 -4.74 4.77
N SER A 171 1.99 -5.04 6.01
CA SER A 171 2.86 -4.87 7.18
C SER A 171 4.13 -5.74 7.07
N PHE A 172 3.99 -6.99 6.61
CA PHE A 172 5.13 -7.86 6.34
C PHE A 172 6.09 -7.27 5.30
N ILE A 173 5.56 -6.73 4.19
CA ILE A 173 6.37 -6.01 3.20
C ILE A 173 7.09 -4.82 3.84
N GLN A 174 6.42 -4.08 4.71
CA GLN A 174 7.01 -2.93 5.40
C GLN A 174 8.16 -3.32 6.33
N GLN A 175 8.04 -4.46 7.01
CA GLN A 175 9.07 -5.04 7.90
C GLN A 175 10.30 -5.54 7.13
N ILE A 176 10.14 -6.07 5.91
CA ILE A 176 11.28 -6.47 5.07
C ILE A 176 12.24 -5.29 4.83
N PHE A 177 11.73 -4.05 4.79
CA PHE A 177 12.57 -2.86 4.62
C PHE A 177 13.23 -2.37 5.93
N GLU A 178 12.87 -2.97 7.08
CA GLU A 178 13.40 -2.59 8.40
C GLU A 178 14.57 -3.50 8.82
N ASP A 179 14.62 -4.75 8.33
CA ASP A 179 15.65 -5.74 8.71
C ASP A 179 16.98 -5.61 7.94
N ASP A 180 17.07 -4.83 6.86
CA ASP A 180 18.30 -4.56 6.11
C ASP A 180 18.91 -3.19 6.51
N ASP A 181 19.81 -3.22 7.51
CA ASP A 181 20.89 -2.27 7.88
C ASP A 181 20.86 -1.55 9.26
N VAL A 182 22.08 -1.43 9.82
CA VAL A 182 22.53 -0.81 11.10
C VAL A 182 22.35 0.72 11.14
N VAL A 183 21.48 1.29 10.29
CA VAL A 183 21.19 2.73 10.18
C VAL A 183 19.72 2.93 10.49
N GLU A 184 19.38 3.83 11.41
CA GLU A 184 17.98 4.12 11.76
C GLU A 184 17.19 4.54 10.51
N VAL A 185 16.32 3.64 10.06
CA VAL A 185 15.28 3.94 9.09
C VAL A 185 14.26 4.83 9.77
N GLN A 186 14.07 6.03 9.22
CA GLN A 186 13.16 7.03 9.77
C GLN A 186 12.11 7.38 8.71
N THR A 187 10.91 7.65 9.19
CA THR A 187 9.81 8.18 8.38
C THR A 187 9.64 9.65 8.72
N ILE A 188 9.67 10.52 7.71
CA ILE A 188 9.43 11.95 7.88
C ILE A 188 8.28 12.39 6.97
N SER A 189 7.40 13.23 7.52
CA SER A 189 6.34 13.90 6.76
C SER A 189 6.66 15.40 6.63
N GLY A 190 6.33 15.99 5.50
CA GLY A 190 6.47 17.44 5.33
C GLY A 190 6.14 17.93 3.92
N ASP A 191 6.31 19.23 3.73
CA ASP A 191 6.03 19.87 2.44
C ASP A 191 7.16 19.60 1.46
N LEU A 192 6.83 19.09 0.26
CA LEU A 192 7.81 18.94 -0.81
C LEU A 192 8.16 20.31 -1.42
N VAL A 193 9.40 20.76 -1.25
CA VAL A 193 9.86 22.08 -1.70
C VAL A 193 10.59 22.02 -3.02
N GLU A 194 11.48 21.05 -3.19
CA GLU A 194 12.35 20.93 -4.37
C GLU A 194 12.44 19.48 -4.81
N ILE A 195 12.45 19.28 -6.13
CA ILE A 195 12.79 18.00 -6.78
C ILE A 195 13.98 18.23 -7.71
N ARG A 196 15.12 17.60 -7.42
CA ARG A 196 16.31 17.67 -8.28
C ARG A 196 16.58 16.34 -8.97
N VAL A 197 16.39 16.34 -10.29
CA VAL A 197 16.49 15.13 -11.15
C VAL A 197 17.76 15.12 -12.02
N LEU A 198 18.37 16.28 -12.29
CA LEU A 198 19.52 16.40 -13.20
C LEU A 198 20.73 17.09 -12.53
N ALA A 199 21.92 16.51 -12.74
CA ALA A 199 23.25 16.92 -12.29
C ALA A 199 23.53 16.79 -10.76
N GLY A 200 24.42 15.85 -10.40
CA GLY A 200 24.88 15.59 -9.02
C GLY A 200 24.21 14.38 -8.36
N ARG A 201 24.16 14.36 -7.02
CA ARG A 201 23.36 13.39 -6.26
C ARG A 201 21.88 13.80 -6.30
N ARG A 202 21.04 12.94 -6.88
CA ARG A 202 19.58 13.10 -6.97
C ARG A 202 18.96 13.26 -5.59
N HIS A 203 18.14 14.28 -5.39
CA HIS A 203 17.50 14.51 -4.10
C HIS A 203 16.18 15.25 -4.23
N ILE A 204 15.35 15.11 -3.20
CA ILE A 204 14.22 15.98 -2.92
C ILE A 204 14.52 16.75 -1.63
N VAL A 205 13.87 17.90 -1.47
CA VAL A 205 13.95 18.69 -0.23
C VAL A 205 12.56 18.76 0.38
N ILE A 206 12.47 18.34 1.64
CA ILE A 206 11.23 18.39 2.43
C ILE A 206 11.39 19.46 3.50
N ARG A 207 10.35 20.27 3.71
CA ARG A 207 10.30 21.22 4.81
C ARG A 207 9.54 20.63 5.99
N ARG A 208 10.18 20.63 7.16
CA ARG A 208 9.59 20.24 8.46
C ARG A 208 10.03 21.25 9.52
N GLN A 209 9.10 21.83 10.27
CA GLN A 209 9.39 22.78 11.36
C GLN A 209 10.39 23.91 10.97
N GLN A 210 10.22 24.50 9.79
CA GLN A 210 11.15 25.50 9.19
C GLN A 210 12.58 25.02 8.86
N ARG A 211 12.89 23.73 9.03
CA ARG A 211 14.12 23.12 8.53
C ARG A 211 13.88 22.47 7.18
N GLU A 212 14.86 22.56 6.30
CA GLU A 212 14.87 21.86 5.02
C GLU A 212 15.73 20.61 5.15
N ILE A 213 15.13 19.44 4.90
CA ILE A 213 15.76 18.13 4.99
C ILE A 213 16.00 17.64 3.57
N VAL A 214 17.27 17.45 3.24
CA VAL A 214 17.68 16.91 1.94
C VAL A 214 17.57 15.39 1.99
N CYS A 215 16.84 14.82 1.05
CA CYS A 215 16.62 13.38 0.95
C CYS A 215 17.16 12.86 -0.38
N TYR A 216 18.27 12.12 -0.36
CA TYR A 216 18.86 11.54 -1.55
C TYR A 216 18.12 10.27 -1.96
N TYR A 217 17.78 10.15 -3.24
CA TYR A 217 17.05 8.99 -3.73
C TYR A 217 17.81 8.23 -4.82
N PRO A 218 17.68 6.90 -4.84
CA PRO A 218 18.27 6.06 -5.88
C PRO A 218 17.41 6.12 -7.17
N THR A 219 17.98 5.75 -8.32
CA THR A 219 17.30 5.86 -9.63
C THR A 219 16.03 5.00 -9.71
N GLU A 220 15.94 3.99 -8.86
CA GLU A 220 14.85 3.03 -8.74
C GLU A 220 13.51 3.66 -8.38
N ILE A 221 13.52 4.73 -7.58
CA ILE A 221 12.30 5.43 -7.16
C ILE A 221 12.08 6.74 -7.92
N GLU A 222 12.91 7.04 -8.94
CA GLU A 222 12.84 8.27 -9.73
C GLU A 222 11.47 8.43 -10.39
N GLU A 223 10.84 7.35 -10.85
CA GLU A 223 9.48 7.41 -11.42
C GLU A 223 8.46 7.92 -10.39
N THR A 224 8.50 7.40 -9.17
CA THR A 224 7.64 7.85 -8.07
C THR A 224 7.90 9.31 -7.72
N ILE A 225 9.19 9.71 -7.66
CA ILE A 225 9.61 11.10 -7.40
C ILE A 225 9.08 12.06 -8.48
N THR A 226 9.13 11.67 -9.76
CA THR A 226 8.66 12.52 -10.86
C THR A 226 7.14 12.73 -10.89
N GLN A 227 6.39 11.86 -10.21
CA GLN A 227 4.93 12.00 -10.06
C GLN A 227 4.55 12.93 -8.90
N LEU A 228 5.51 13.29 -8.05
CA LEU A 228 5.27 14.21 -6.95
C LEU A 228 5.05 15.63 -7.45
N VAL A 229 4.19 16.37 -6.75
CA VAL A 229 3.91 17.77 -7.05
C VAL A 229 4.55 18.64 -5.97
N ALA A 230 5.41 19.59 -6.36
CA ALA A 230 5.96 20.55 -5.40
C ALA A 230 4.82 21.32 -4.70
N GLY A 231 4.91 21.45 -3.37
CA GLY A 231 3.85 21.97 -2.51
C GLY A 231 2.85 20.93 -2.01
N SER A 232 2.95 19.66 -2.43
CA SER A 232 2.21 18.56 -1.80
C SER A 232 2.88 18.10 -0.51
N ILE A 233 2.09 17.54 0.39
CA ILE A 233 2.60 16.86 1.58
C ILE A 233 3.04 15.46 1.18
N VAL A 234 4.28 15.14 1.51
CA VAL A 234 4.88 13.85 1.21
C VAL A 234 5.34 13.17 2.50
N GLU A 235 5.28 11.85 2.49
CA GLU A 235 5.88 11.00 3.51
C GLU A 235 7.07 10.28 2.87
N VAL A 236 8.23 10.41 3.50
CA VAL A 236 9.50 9.86 3.03
C VAL A 236 10.04 8.93 4.09
N LYS A 237 10.20 7.66 3.72
CA LYS A 237 10.85 6.63 4.53
C LYS A 237 12.24 6.40 3.98
N GLY A 238 13.25 6.47 4.82
CA GLY A 238 14.63 6.30 4.36
C GLY A 238 15.64 6.20 5.49
N ARG A 239 16.87 5.89 5.13
CA ARG A 239 18.00 5.82 6.06
C ARG A 239 18.44 7.24 6.41
N ALA A 240 18.27 7.61 7.68
CA ALA A 240 18.48 8.98 8.13
C ALA A 240 19.80 9.14 8.91
N GLN A 241 20.43 10.30 8.75
CA GLN A 241 21.42 10.81 9.68
C GLN A 241 20.71 11.69 10.71
N LEU A 242 20.77 11.28 11.98
CA LEU A 242 20.29 12.10 13.09
C LEU A 242 21.34 13.15 13.49
N GLY A 243 20.85 14.32 13.89
CA GLY A 243 21.65 15.33 14.57
C GLY A 243 21.81 15.02 16.06
N ASP A 244 22.60 15.86 16.75
CA ASP A 244 22.83 15.73 18.19
C ASP A 244 21.56 15.89 19.04
N ASP A 245 20.50 16.47 18.46
CA ASP A 245 19.17 16.65 19.04
C ASP A 245 18.22 15.46 18.77
N GLY A 246 18.70 14.41 18.10
CA GLY A 246 17.88 13.27 17.66
C GLY A 246 16.97 13.60 16.47
N ALA A 247 17.01 14.81 15.92
CA ALA A 247 16.22 15.17 14.75
C ALA A 247 16.90 14.70 13.46
N VAL A 248 16.09 14.33 12.46
CA VAL A 248 16.61 13.97 11.13
C VAL A 248 17.27 15.19 10.48
N ARG A 249 18.59 15.12 10.28
CA ARG A 249 19.36 16.14 9.56
C ARG A 249 19.26 15.95 8.05
N GLN A 250 19.27 14.70 7.61
CA GLN A 250 19.33 14.31 6.21
C GLN A 250 18.87 12.85 6.05
N ILE A 251 18.26 12.54 4.90
CA ILE A 251 18.06 11.15 4.47
C ILE A 251 19.11 10.83 3.40
N ASP A 252 20.00 9.89 3.71
CA ASP A 252 21.09 9.45 2.82
C ASP A 252 20.60 8.55 1.70
N GLU A 253 19.54 7.79 1.96
CA GLU A 253 18.93 6.89 1.01
C GLU A 253 17.42 6.80 1.27
N VAL A 254 16.64 7.34 0.34
CA VAL A 254 15.18 7.19 0.34
C VAL A 254 14.83 5.78 -0.11
N LEU A 255 14.08 5.07 0.73
CA LEU A 255 13.56 3.74 0.46
C LEU A 255 12.14 3.81 -0.10
N ASP A 256 11.37 4.80 0.35
CA ASP A 256 10.01 5.05 -0.12
C ASP A 256 9.63 6.53 -0.04
N VAL A 257 8.77 6.94 -0.95
CA VAL A 257 8.18 8.28 -0.96
C VAL A 257 6.78 8.20 -1.53
N SER A 258 5.84 8.87 -0.87
CA SER A 258 4.47 8.96 -1.37
C SER A 258 3.85 10.32 -1.09
N THR A 259 2.99 10.78 -1.99
CA THR A 259 2.06 11.88 -1.67
C THR A 259 0.98 11.34 -0.76
N ILE A 260 0.68 12.08 0.31
CA ILE A 260 -0.42 11.72 1.18
C ILE A 260 -1.72 12.31 0.65
N ASP A 261 -2.73 11.45 0.53
CA ASP A 261 -4.09 11.85 0.22
C ASP A 261 -4.79 12.30 1.51
N LEU A 262 -5.13 13.59 1.58
CA LEU A 262 -5.84 14.19 2.70
C LEU A 262 -7.37 14.20 2.50
N SER A 263 -7.87 13.50 1.49
CA SER A 263 -9.31 13.39 1.27
C SER A 263 -9.99 12.68 2.45
N PRO A 264 -11.19 13.11 2.88
CA PRO A 264 -11.96 12.38 3.88
C PRO A 264 -12.18 10.93 3.45
N PHE A 265 -11.98 9.99 4.37
CA PHE A 265 -12.16 8.57 4.13
C PHE A 265 -13.35 8.03 4.93
N ARG A 266 -13.88 6.90 4.47
CA ARG A 266 -14.95 6.19 5.17
C ARG A 266 -14.35 5.00 5.91
N THR A 267 -14.73 4.80 7.17
CA THR A 267 -14.38 3.61 7.92
C THR A 267 -15.62 2.94 8.49
N SER A 268 -15.67 1.62 8.42
CA SER A 268 -16.70 0.75 8.98
C SER A 268 -16.28 0.15 10.33
N SER A 269 -15.04 0.39 10.79
CA SER A 269 -14.57 -0.09 12.09
C SER A 269 -13.47 0.77 12.71
N PHE A 270 -13.34 0.68 14.03
CA PHE A 270 -12.20 1.20 14.79
C PHE A 270 -11.45 0.05 15.45
N HIS A 271 -10.12 0.12 15.45
CA HIS A 271 -9.26 -0.92 16.03
C HIS A 271 -8.45 -0.33 17.18
N PHE A 272 -8.38 -1.06 18.28
CA PHE A 272 -7.51 -0.70 19.41
C PHE A 272 -7.12 -1.95 20.19
N ASN A 273 -5.82 -2.18 20.37
CA ASN A 273 -5.26 -3.43 20.88
C ASN A 273 -5.84 -4.64 20.13
N ASP A 274 -6.25 -5.69 20.85
CA ASP A 274 -6.81 -6.91 20.29
C ASP A 274 -8.33 -6.81 20.05
N ARG A 275 -8.87 -5.59 19.92
CA ARG A 275 -10.30 -5.35 19.76
C ARG A 275 -10.62 -4.61 18.48
N ARG A 276 -11.69 -5.05 17.84
CA ARG A 276 -12.29 -4.41 16.66
C ARG A 276 -13.74 -4.04 16.92
N PHE A 277 -14.03 -2.75 16.81
CA PHE A 277 -15.37 -2.19 16.97
C PHE A 277 -16.02 -2.01 15.60
N ILE A 278 -17.04 -2.80 15.29
CA ILE A 278 -17.70 -2.78 13.97
C ILE A 278 -18.93 -1.89 14.01
N LEU A 279 -19.02 -0.98 13.05
CA LEU A 279 -20.10 -0.02 12.89
C LEU A 279 -21.16 -0.56 11.92
N ARG A 280 -22.40 -0.13 12.12
CA ARG A 280 -23.55 -0.48 11.28
C ARG A 280 -23.49 0.21 9.93
N GLU A 281 -23.04 1.47 9.94
CA GLU A 281 -22.84 2.26 8.74
C GLU A 281 -21.44 2.89 8.77
N PRO A 282 -20.75 2.99 7.62
CA PRO A 282 -19.46 3.65 7.56
C PRO A 282 -19.55 5.12 7.97
N VAL A 283 -18.59 5.58 8.76
CA VAL A 283 -18.46 6.96 9.21
C VAL A 283 -17.34 7.65 8.48
N ILE A 284 -17.42 8.98 8.37
CA ILE A 284 -16.42 9.78 7.68
C ILE A 284 -15.39 10.29 8.70
N CYS A 285 -14.12 10.06 8.38
CA CYS A 285 -12.99 10.62 9.11
C CYS A 285 -12.18 11.51 8.17
N SER A 286 -11.65 12.60 8.70
CA SER A 286 -10.92 13.60 7.93
C SER A 286 -9.49 13.71 8.45
N PRO A 287 -8.48 13.38 7.62
CA PRO A 287 -7.08 13.64 7.95
C PRO A 287 -6.69 15.09 7.58
N GLU A 288 -5.96 15.75 8.46
CA GLU A 288 -5.28 17.02 8.19
C GLU A 288 -3.80 16.89 8.62
N TYR A 289 -2.91 17.60 7.92
CA TYR A 289 -1.54 17.78 8.36
C TYR A 289 -1.30 19.27 8.60
N ARG A 290 -1.11 19.66 9.86
CA ARG A 290 -0.89 21.05 10.26
C ARG A 290 0.15 21.12 11.35
N ASN A 291 1.02 22.13 11.29
CA ASN A 291 2.05 22.38 12.31
C ASN A 291 2.98 21.15 12.56
N ASN A 292 3.17 20.31 11.54
CA ASN A 292 3.91 19.04 11.61
C ASN A 292 3.26 17.95 12.47
N LEU A 293 1.95 18.07 12.68
CA LEU A 293 1.12 17.06 13.32
C LEU A 293 0.11 16.53 12.31
N TRP A 294 -0.03 15.22 12.29
CA TRP A 294 -1.18 14.54 11.74
C TRP A 294 -2.34 14.72 12.70
N VAL A 295 -3.48 15.14 12.18
CA VAL A 295 -4.72 15.32 12.92
C VAL A 295 -5.80 14.50 12.24
N TYR A 296 -6.47 13.64 12.99
CA TYR A 296 -7.61 12.86 12.51
C TYR A 296 -8.85 13.26 13.27
N GLU A 297 -9.89 13.65 12.54
CA GLU A 297 -11.18 14.00 13.12
C GLU A 297 -12.26 13.01 12.69
N CYS A 298 -13.06 12.54 13.65
CA CYS A 298 -14.31 11.84 13.38
C CYS A 298 -15.47 12.61 14.02
N PRO A 299 -16.09 13.56 13.30
CA PRO A 299 -17.10 14.46 13.87
C PRO A 299 -18.32 13.74 14.45
N ARG A 300 -18.65 12.53 13.94
CA ARG A 300 -19.81 11.77 14.41
C ARG A 300 -19.73 11.41 15.89
N TYR A 301 -18.53 11.09 16.38
CA TYR A 301 -18.30 10.72 17.79
C TYR A 301 -17.51 11.79 18.54
N GLY A 302 -17.17 12.91 17.88
CA GLY A 302 -16.33 13.96 18.46
C GLY A 302 -14.89 13.51 18.74
N LEU A 303 -14.34 12.60 17.93
CA LEU A 303 -12.96 12.12 18.09
C LEU A 303 -11.96 13.10 17.46
N HIS A 304 -10.83 13.30 18.12
CA HIS A 304 -9.77 14.21 17.69
C HIS A 304 -8.39 13.69 18.12
N ALA A 305 -7.77 12.87 17.28
CA ALA A 305 -6.45 12.32 17.55
C ALA A 305 -5.35 13.10 16.83
N PHE A 306 -4.16 13.21 17.44
CA PHE A 306 -3.03 13.88 16.81
C PHE A 306 -1.67 13.31 17.21
N SER A 307 -0.75 13.21 16.25
CA SER A 307 0.63 12.77 16.50
C SER A 307 1.59 13.32 15.44
N GLU A 308 2.89 13.32 15.72
CA GLU A 308 3.92 13.58 14.71
C GLU A 308 4.02 12.44 13.68
N ASP A 309 3.62 11.23 14.08
CA ASP A 309 3.57 10.05 13.23
C ASP A 309 2.12 9.77 12.76
N ARG A 310 1.95 9.51 11.47
CA ARG A 310 0.62 9.34 10.86
C ARG A 310 -0.09 8.07 11.34
N GLN A 311 0.64 6.97 11.47
CA GLN A 311 0.08 5.70 11.91
C GLN A 311 -0.29 5.77 13.39
N GLU A 312 0.54 6.43 14.19
CA GLU A 312 0.24 6.67 15.59
C GLU A 312 -1.00 7.56 15.77
N ALA A 313 -1.16 8.64 14.98
CA ALA A 313 -2.36 9.47 15.04
C ALA A 313 -3.64 8.66 14.70
N LEU A 314 -3.55 7.78 13.71
CA LEU A 314 -4.66 6.88 13.36
C LEU A 314 -4.94 5.84 14.46
N ARG A 315 -3.89 5.28 15.09
CA ARG A 315 -4.02 4.37 16.23
C ARG A 315 -4.70 5.05 17.41
N GLN A 316 -4.31 6.28 17.72
CA GLN A 316 -4.92 7.09 18.78
C GLN A 316 -6.40 7.41 18.51
N LEU A 317 -6.80 7.56 17.25
CA LEU A 317 -8.23 7.69 16.90
C LEU A 317 -9.02 6.45 17.32
N GLY A 318 -8.45 5.26 17.11
CA GLY A 318 -9.04 4.00 17.58
C GLY A 318 -9.05 3.87 19.11
N GLU A 319 -7.99 4.32 19.77
CA GLU A 319 -7.89 4.40 21.23
C GLU A 319 -8.97 5.30 21.85
N GLU A 320 -9.16 6.51 21.32
CA GLU A 320 -10.21 7.42 21.77
C GLU A 320 -11.60 6.82 21.59
N PHE A 321 -11.87 6.17 20.45
CA PHE A 321 -13.13 5.48 20.23
C PHE A 321 -13.35 4.36 21.25
N ALA A 322 -12.34 3.53 21.50
CA ALA A 322 -12.41 2.44 22.45
C ALA A 322 -12.69 2.95 23.88
N PHE A 323 -11.99 4.02 24.28
CA PHE A 323 -12.19 4.66 25.58
C PHE A 323 -13.61 5.20 25.75
N LEU A 324 -14.15 5.89 24.73
CA LEU A 324 -15.54 6.35 24.75
C LEU A 324 -16.54 5.21 24.80
N TYR A 325 -16.30 4.15 24.03
CA TYR A 325 -17.16 2.98 24.00
C TYR A 325 -17.23 2.30 25.37
N GLU A 326 -16.07 1.95 25.93
CA GLU A 326 -15.96 1.27 27.22
C GLU A 326 -16.48 2.13 28.38
N GLY A 327 -16.21 3.44 28.35
CA GLY A 327 -16.61 4.36 29.40
C GLY A 327 -18.10 4.71 29.40
N LEU A 328 -18.82 4.49 28.30
CA LEU A 328 -20.22 4.92 28.17
C LEU A 328 -21.21 3.76 28.05
N ILE A 329 -20.87 2.65 27.39
CA ILE A 329 -21.89 1.71 26.91
C ILE A 329 -22.73 1.07 28.02
N ASP A 330 -22.10 0.77 29.16
CA ASP A 330 -22.69 0.11 30.32
C ASP A 330 -22.88 1.05 31.52
N GLU A 331 -22.52 2.34 31.38
CA GLU A 331 -22.62 3.29 32.48
C GLU A 331 -24.09 3.74 32.66
N PRO A 332 -24.61 3.72 33.91
CA PRO A 332 -25.99 4.09 34.19
C PRO A 332 -26.20 5.61 34.06
N ASP A 333 -27.42 6.00 33.68
CA ASP A 333 -27.80 7.39 33.38
C ASP A 333 -27.46 8.36 34.52
N GLU A 334 -27.57 7.92 35.79
CA GLU A 334 -27.33 8.79 36.94
C GLU A 334 -25.88 9.27 37.08
N LYS A 335 -24.95 8.63 36.37
CA LYS A 335 -23.53 8.97 36.38
C LYS A 335 -23.07 9.67 35.10
N LEU A 336 -23.95 9.86 34.14
CA LEU A 336 -23.66 10.47 32.86
C LEU A 336 -24.24 11.89 32.79
N THR A 337 -23.53 12.77 32.09
CA THR A 337 -24.10 14.06 31.69
C THR A 337 -25.09 13.85 30.53
N PRO A 338 -26.01 14.80 30.27
CA PRO A 338 -26.91 14.71 29.12
C PRO A 338 -26.19 14.46 27.79
N ASP A 339 -25.10 15.18 27.52
CA ASP A 339 -24.29 15.01 26.31
C ASP A 339 -23.66 13.60 26.23
N ALA A 340 -23.25 13.04 27.37
CA ALA A 340 -22.70 11.69 27.43
C ALA A 340 -23.77 10.59 27.21
N ILE A 341 -25.01 10.83 27.64
CA ILE A 341 -26.16 9.96 27.34
C ILE A 341 -26.45 9.98 25.83
N GLU A 342 -26.47 11.17 25.20
CA GLU A 342 -26.68 11.30 23.75
C GLU A 342 -25.59 10.57 22.96
N LEU A 343 -24.31 10.75 23.34
CA LEU A 343 -23.20 10.05 22.70
C LEU A 343 -23.26 8.54 22.92
N ARG A 344 -23.62 8.07 24.12
CA ARG A 344 -23.82 6.64 24.39
C ARG A 344 -24.91 6.05 23.51
N ASP A 345 -26.05 6.72 23.41
CA ASP A 345 -27.19 6.24 22.64
C ASP A 345 -26.87 6.21 21.14
N LEU A 346 -26.07 7.17 20.66
CA LEU A 346 -25.49 7.16 19.31
C LEU A 346 -24.55 5.95 19.12
N LEU A 347 -23.63 5.71 20.05
CA LEU A 347 -22.73 4.55 20.01
C LEU A 347 -23.50 3.22 20.03
N LYS A 348 -24.58 3.11 20.81
CA LYS A 348 -25.48 1.94 20.82
C LYS A 348 -26.21 1.75 19.51
N ALA A 349 -26.64 2.84 18.88
CA ALA A 349 -27.31 2.78 17.58
C ALA A 349 -26.35 2.34 16.46
N ASP A 350 -25.09 2.76 16.54
CA ASP A 350 -24.10 2.54 15.49
C ASP A 350 -23.26 1.29 15.65
N SER A 351 -22.96 0.85 16.86
CA SER A 351 -22.14 -0.34 17.08
C SER A 351 -22.93 -1.63 16.85
N VAL A 352 -22.36 -2.54 16.07
CA VAL A 352 -22.96 -3.83 15.74
C VAL A 352 -22.44 -4.92 16.66
N ARG A 353 -21.12 -4.99 16.80
CA ARG A 353 -20.42 -5.99 17.62
C ARG A 353 -18.99 -5.53 17.88
N VAL A 354 -18.41 -6.07 18.95
CA VAL A 354 -16.97 -5.98 19.22
C VAL A 354 -16.38 -7.38 19.05
N GLU A 355 -15.33 -7.48 18.25
CA GLU A 355 -14.60 -8.73 18.01
C GLU A 355 -13.25 -8.68 18.75
N GLU A 356 -12.83 -9.82 19.31
CA GLU A 356 -11.45 -10.05 19.74
C GLU A 356 -10.67 -10.58 18.52
N ILE A 357 -9.50 -9.98 18.24
CA ILE A 357 -8.64 -10.33 17.09
C ILE A 357 -7.51 -11.25 17.53
#